data_AF-Q1EMY2-F1
#
_entry.id   AF-Q1EMY2-F1
#
_cell.length_a   1.000
_cell.length_b   1.000
_cell.length_c   1.000
_cell.angle_alpha   90.00
_cell.angle_beta   90.00
_cell.angle_gamma   90.00
#
_symmetry.space_group_name_H-M   'P 1'
#
loop_
_entity.id
_entity.type
_entity.pdbx_description
1 polymer ?
#
loop_
_entity_poly.entity_id
_entity_poly.type
_entity_poly.pdbx_seq_one_letter_code
_entity_poly.pdbx_strand_id
1 'polypeptide(L)'
;ILSKLAAAGATDVQIDEPVLVLDLPANAQAAIKKAYAYFGEQSNLPKITLATYFGTVVPNLDAIKGLPVAALHVDFVRAPEQFDDVIAAIGAKQTLSVGIVDGRNIWKNDFKKSSAVVNKAIEKLGADRVVVATSSSL
;
A
#
# COMPACT_ATOMS: atom_id res chain seq x y z
N ILE A 1 14.50 11.86 10.04
CA ILE A 1 15.15 10.86 9.15
C ILE A 1 14.77 11.06 7.69
N LEU A 2 13.48 11.15 7.35
CA LEU A 2 13.00 11.31 5.97
C LEU A 2 13.64 12.49 5.20
N SER A 3 13.77 13.66 5.83
CA SER A 3 14.45 14.81 5.20
C SER A 3 15.94 14.55 4.92
N LYS A 4 16.61 13.72 5.73
CA LYS A 4 18.00 13.31 5.48
C LYS A 4 18.09 12.35 4.29
N LEU A 5 17.11 11.45 4.13
CA LEU A 5 17.03 10.56 2.98
C LEU A 5 16.79 11.37 1.69
N ALA A 6 15.87 12.33 1.72
CA ALA A 6 15.67 13.26 0.60
C ALA A 6 16.95 14.04 0.26
N ALA A 7 17.65 14.59 1.27
CA ALA A 7 18.91 15.29 1.05
C ALA A 7 20.02 14.40 0.47
N ALA A 8 19.95 13.08 0.70
CA ALA A 8 20.84 12.08 0.11
C ALA A 8 20.39 11.63 -1.31
N GLY A 9 19.30 12.17 -1.84
CA GLY A 9 18.79 11.88 -3.19
C GLY A 9 17.71 10.81 -3.27
N ALA A 10 17.19 10.30 -2.14
CA ALA A 10 16.08 9.36 -2.17
C ALA A 10 14.79 10.07 -2.63
N THR A 11 14.17 9.57 -3.69
CA THR A 11 12.91 10.10 -4.24
C THR A 11 11.68 9.43 -3.67
N ASP A 12 11.83 8.20 -3.20
CA ASP A 12 10.74 7.34 -2.72
C ASP A 12 11.21 6.59 -1.46
N VAL A 13 10.28 6.35 -0.54
CA VAL A 13 10.48 5.56 0.68
C VAL A 13 9.27 4.67 0.93
N GLN A 14 9.51 3.49 1.49
CA GLN A 14 8.45 2.63 2.01
C GLN A 14 8.41 2.76 3.54
N ILE A 15 7.20 2.90 4.08
CA ILE A 15 6.93 2.86 5.52
C ILE A 15 5.94 1.73 5.75
N ASP A 16 6.35 0.77 6.57
CA ASP A 16 5.58 -0.43 6.86
C ASP A 16 4.60 -0.18 8.02
N GLU A 17 3.31 -0.39 7.75
CA GLU A 17 2.20 -0.29 8.69
C GLU A 17 1.39 -1.61 8.75
N PRO A 18 2.02 -2.77 9.03
CA PRO A 18 1.30 -4.05 9.08
C PRO A 18 0.24 -4.10 10.18
N VAL A 19 0.29 -3.20 11.16
CA VAL A 19 -0.76 -3.06 12.19
C VAL A 19 -2.14 -2.75 11.60
N LEU A 20 -2.20 -2.21 10.38
CA LEU A 20 -3.46 -1.92 9.66
C LEU A 20 -4.24 -3.17 9.26
N VAL A 21 -3.66 -4.36 9.36
CA VAL A 21 -4.39 -5.63 9.15
C VAL A 21 -4.97 -6.22 10.43
N LEU A 22 -4.82 -5.54 11.57
CA LEU A 22 -5.33 -5.94 12.88
C LEU A 22 -6.64 -5.22 13.22
N ASP A 23 -7.34 -5.70 14.25
CA ASP A 23 -8.47 -4.99 14.84
C ASP A 23 -7.97 -3.77 15.63
N LEU A 24 -7.93 -2.60 14.98
CA LEU A 24 -7.43 -1.37 15.60
C LEU A 24 -8.55 -0.63 16.33
N PRO A 25 -8.34 -0.22 17.59
CA PRO A 25 -9.24 0.70 18.26
C PRO A 25 -9.21 2.09 17.59
N ALA A 26 -10.30 2.86 17.76
CA ALA A 26 -10.47 4.14 17.08
C ALA A 26 -9.33 5.15 17.33
N ASN A 27 -8.72 5.14 18.52
CA ASN A 27 -7.57 5.99 18.83
C ASN A 27 -6.32 5.63 18.02
N ALA A 28 -6.10 4.33 17.74
CA ALA A 28 -5.00 3.88 16.89
C ALA A 28 -5.24 4.27 15.42
N GLN A 29 -6.46 4.10 14.91
CA GLN A 29 -6.83 4.55 13.56
C GLN A 29 -6.64 6.07 13.40
N ALA A 30 -7.04 6.86 14.41
CA ALA A 30 -6.83 8.30 14.43
C ALA A 30 -5.35 8.69 14.47
N ALA A 31 -4.51 7.92 15.17
CA ALA A 31 -3.07 8.15 15.23
C ALA A 31 -2.40 7.98 13.85
N ILE A 32 -2.80 6.96 13.07
CA ILE A 32 -2.34 6.78 11.68
C ILE A 32 -2.67 8.02 10.85
N LYS A 33 -3.94 8.48 10.87
CA LYS A 33 -4.35 9.69 10.14
C LYS A 33 -3.48 10.89 10.51
N LYS A 34 -3.28 11.12 11.81
CA LYS A 34 -2.48 12.24 12.32
C LYS A 34 -1.03 12.16 11.85
N ALA A 35 -0.42 10.98 11.90
CA ALA A 35 0.98 10.80 11.49
C ALA A 35 1.19 11.10 10.01
N TYR A 36 0.35 10.56 9.13
CA TYR A 36 0.50 10.78 7.69
C TYR A 36 0.03 12.17 7.25
N ALA A 37 -0.95 12.79 7.93
CA ALA A 37 -1.28 14.20 7.73
C ALA A 37 -0.07 15.10 8.02
N TYR A 38 0.63 14.86 9.14
CA TYR A 38 1.85 15.59 9.48
C TYR A 38 2.92 15.45 8.39
N PHE A 39 3.13 14.25 7.84
CA PHE A 39 4.08 14.06 6.73
C PHE A 39 3.66 14.80 5.46
N GLY A 40 2.35 14.85 5.15
CA GLY A 40 1.83 15.59 3.99
C GLY A 40 1.98 17.11 4.10
N GLU A 41 2.09 17.65 5.31
CA GLU A 41 2.36 19.08 5.56
C GLU A 41 3.85 19.44 5.42
N GLN A 42 4.76 18.45 5.44
CA GLN A 42 6.18 18.70 5.29
C GLN A 42 6.57 18.86 3.82
N SER A 43 7.43 19.83 3.54
CA SER A 43 8.05 19.98 2.22
C SER A 43 9.31 19.12 2.10
N ASN A 44 9.68 18.77 0.86
CA ASN A 44 10.93 18.07 0.53
C ASN A 44 11.09 16.70 1.21
N LEU A 45 10.01 15.98 1.46
CA LEU A 45 10.07 14.56 1.81
C LEU A 45 10.05 13.70 0.55
N PRO A 46 10.69 12.51 0.57
CA PRO A 46 10.50 11.52 -0.48
C PRO A 46 9.03 11.09 -0.56
N LYS A 47 8.60 10.63 -1.72
CA LYS A 47 7.27 10.02 -1.90
C LYS A 47 7.12 8.82 -0.98
N ILE A 48 6.04 8.80 -0.21
CA ILE A 48 5.80 7.74 0.77
C ILE A 48 4.90 6.66 0.16
N THR A 49 5.37 5.42 0.21
CA THR A 49 4.55 4.21 0.05
C THR A 49 4.20 3.69 1.44
N LEU A 50 2.91 3.64 1.76
CA LEU A 50 2.42 3.00 2.98
C LEU A 50 2.16 1.53 2.66
N ALA A 51 2.86 0.62 3.33
CA ALA A 51 2.80 -0.81 3.04
C ALA A 51 2.12 -1.62 4.14
N THR A 52 1.22 -2.51 3.73
CA THR A 52 0.49 -3.43 4.61
C THR A 52 0.55 -4.84 4.04
N TYR A 53 0.56 -5.83 4.91
CA TYR A 53 0.69 -7.22 4.52
C TYR A 53 0.22 -8.17 5.62
N PHE A 54 0.06 -9.46 5.29
CA PHE A 54 -0.37 -10.56 6.17
C PHE A 54 -1.85 -10.63 6.53
N GLY A 55 -2.68 -9.72 6.03
CA GLY A 55 -4.11 -9.73 6.28
C GLY A 55 -4.87 -8.68 5.47
N THR A 56 -6.14 -8.49 5.82
CA THR A 56 -7.03 -7.52 5.17
C THR A 56 -6.96 -6.16 5.86
N VAL A 57 -6.87 -5.09 5.08
CA VAL A 57 -6.94 -3.71 5.58
C VAL A 57 -8.37 -3.17 5.64
N VAL A 58 -9.36 -3.92 5.12
CA VAL A 58 -10.76 -3.47 4.97
C VAL A 58 -11.33 -2.84 6.25
N PRO A 59 -11.18 -3.44 7.45
CA PRO A 59 -11.69 -2.85 8.69
C PRO A 59 -11.10 -1.47 9.03
N ASN A 60 -9.92 -1.16 8.49
CA ASN A 60 -9.18 0.08 8.74
C ASN A 60 -9.04 0.95 7.48
N LEU A 61 -9.77 0.69 6.39
CA LEU A 61 -9.66 1.47 5.15
C LEU A 61 -9.93 2.96 5.36
N ASP A 62 -10.89 3.29 6.22
CA ASP A 62 -11.19 4.68 6.57
C ASP A 62 -10.02 5.39 7.25
N ALA A 63 -9.08 4.66 7.87
CA ALA A 63 -7.85 5.20 8.45
C ALA A 63 -6.83 5.63 7.39
N ILE A 64 -6.84 5.01 6.21
CA ILE A 64 -5.84 5.24 5.16
C ILE A 64 -6.39 5.92 3.90
N LYS A 65 -7.71 5.94 3.73
CA LYS A 65 -8.37 6.60 2.61
C LYS A 65 -8.08 8.10 2.62
N GLY A 66 -7.56 8.59 1.51
CA GLY A 66 -7.26 10.01 1.32
C GLY A 66 -6.00 10.52 2.04
N LEU A 67 -5.18 9.64 2.62
CA LEU A 67 -3.89 10.06 3.18
C LEU A 67 -2.98 10.65 2.09
N PRO A 68 -2.12 11.63 2.43
CA PRO A 68 -1.20 12.27 1.49
C PRO A 68 0.04 11.39 1.21
N VAL A 69 -0.17 10.11 0.95
CA VAL A 69 0.86 9.15 0.52
C VAL A 69 0.82 8.99 -0.99
N ALA A 70 1.97 8.68 -1.60
CA ALA A 70 2.10 8.51 -3.04
C ALA A 70 1.63 7.12 -3.51
N ALA A 71 1.73 6.12 -2.64
CA ALA A 71 1.34 4.75 -2.96
C ALA A 71 0.79 4.01 -1.74
N LEU A 72 -0.08 3.04 -2.00
CA LEU A 72 -0.44 1.99 -1.05
C LEU A 72 0.08 0.66 -1.55
N HIS A 73 0.70 -0.12 -0.66
CA HIS A 73 1.04 -1.51 -0.92
C HIS A 73 0.12 -2.43 -0.11
N VAL A 74 -0.45 -3.42 -0.78
CA VAL A 74 -1.42 -4.36 -0.19
C VAL A 74 -1.13 -5.79 -0.64
N ASP A 75 -1.23 -6.70 0.32
CA ASP A 75 -1.12 -8.15 0.14
C ASP A 75 -2.41 -8.76 -0.42
N PHE A 76 -2.39 -9.06 -1.71
CA PHE A 76 -3.45 -9.78 -2.41
C PHE A 76 -3.20 -11.29 -2.51
N VAL A 77 -2.12 -11.80 -1.92
CA VAL A 77 -1.92 -13.25 -1.76
C VAL A 77 -2.71 -13.74 -0.56
N ARG A 78 -2.57 -13.07 0.59
CA ARG A 78 -3.18 -13.51 1.85
C ARG A 78 -4.66 -13.17 1.96
N ALA A 79 -5.08 -12.04 1.39
CA ALA A 79 -6.46 -11.56 1.39
C ALA A 79 -6.83 -11.00 0.01
N PRO A 80 -6.94 -11.84 -1.04
CA PRO A 80 -7.33 -11.40 -2.39
C PRO A 80 -8.73 -10.78 -2.46
N GLU A 81 -9.62 -11.13 -1.54
CA GLU A 81 -11.01 -10.66 -1.49
C GLU A 81 -11.14 -9.15 -1.23
N GLN A 82 -10.13 -8.51 -0.63
CA GLN A 82 -10.14 -7.06 -0.35
C GLN A 82 -9.93 -6.17 -1.59
N PHE A 83 -9.69 -6.77 -2.75
CA PHE A 83 -9.26 -6.07 -3.96
C PHE A 83 -10.17 -4.91 -4.34
N ASP A 84 -11.47 -5.14 -4.44
CA ASP A 84 -12.41 -4.12 -4.92
C ASP A 84 -12.56 -2.97 -3.92
N ASP A 85 -12.56 -3.27 -2.61
CA ASP A 85 -12.60 -2.26 -1.55
C ASP A 85 -11.34 -1.38 -1.54
N VAL A 86 -10.16 -2.01 -1.68
CA VAL A 86 -8.88 -1.30 -1.76
C VAL A 86 -8.82 -0.41 -2.99
N ILE A 87 -9.17 -0.92 -4.17
CA ILE A 87 -9.19 -0.14 -5.42
C ILE A 87 -10.10 1.09 -5.28
N ALA A 88 -11.26 0.96 -4.64
CA ALA A 88 -12.16 2.07 -4.39
C ALA A 88 -11.62 3.11 -3.39
N ALA A 89 -10.66 2.71 -2.55
CA ALA A 89 -10.01 3.60 -1.58
C ALA A 89 -8.78 4.34 -2.16
N ILE A 90 -8.22 3.89 -3.29
CA ILE A 90 -7.08 4.53 -3.94
C ILE A 90 -7.46 5.92 -4.45
N GLY A 91 -6.76 6.94 -3.96
CA GLY A 91 -6.93 8.33 -4.37
C GLY A 91 -6.50 8.57 -5.81
N ALA A 92 -7.03 9.63 -6.43
CA ALA A 92 -6.84 9.93 -7.86
C ALA A 92 -5.38 10.08 -8.31
N LYS A 93 -4.45 10.38 -7.40
CA LYS A 93 -3.01 10.54 -7.70
C LYS A 93 -2.14 9.45 -7.07
N GLN A 94 -2.75 8.48 -6.39
CA GLN A 94 -2.05 7.41 -5.72
C GLN A 94 -1.79 6.25 -6.69
N THR A 95 -0.67 5.58 -6.46
CA THR A 95 -0.38 4.30 -7.12
C THR A 95 -0.73 3.14 -6.19
N LEU A 96 -1.03 1.98 -6.77
CA LEU A 96 -1.24 0.74 -6.06
C LEU A 96 -0.09 -0.22 -6.34
N SER A 97 0.62 -0.62 -5.29
CA SER A 97 1.58 -1.71 -5.31
C SER A 97 0.85 -3.02 -4.96
N VAL A 98 0.74 -3.89 -5.96
CA VAL A 98 -0.06 -5.12 -5.94
C VAL A 98 0.82 -6.27 -5.47
N GLY A 99 0.74 -6.59 -4.17
CA GLY A 99 1.45 -7.73 -3.57
C GLY A 99 0.83 -9.05 -4.01
N ILE A 100 1.35 -9.64 -5.08
CA ILE A 100 0.75 -10.82 -5.75
C ILE A 100 1.71 -12.01 -5.87
N VAL A 101 2.99 -11.82 -5.56
CA VAL A 101 4.00 -12.89 -5.48
C VAL A 101 4.23 -13.24 -4.02
N ASP A 102 3.91 -14.47 -3.62
CA ASP A 102 3.98 -14.88 -2.21
C ASP A 102 5.42 -14.80 -1.67
N GLY A 103 5.66 -13.89 -0.74
CA GLY A 103 6.94 -13.75 -0.04
C GLY A 103 7.13 -14.72 1.13
N ARG A 104 6.13 -15.54 1.47
CA ARG A 104 6.13 -16.41 2.66
C ARG A 104 6.09 -17.90 2.34
N ASN A 105 6.11 -18.26 1.07
CA ASN A 105 6.01 -19.65 0.66
C ASN A 105 6.94 -19.96 -0.51
N ILE A 106 7.24 -21.24 -0.69
CA ILE A 106 8.25 -21.72 -1.66
C ILE A 106 7.63 -22.16 -2.99
N TRP A 107 6.32 -22.00 -3.15
CA TRP A 107 5.62 -22.40 -4.36
C TRP A 107 5.85 -21.41 -5.49
N LYS A 108 6.04 -21.95 -6.71
CA LYS A 108 6.11 -21.14 -7.92
C LYS A 108 4.79 -20.38 -8.13
N ASN A 109 4.89 -19.07 -8.35
CA ASN A 109 3.73 -18.22 -8.61
C ASN A 109 2.99 -18.66 -9.88
N ASP A 110 1.66 -18.65 -9.83
CA ASP A 110 0.79 -18.85 -11.00
C ASP A 110 0.68 -17.53 -11.77
N PHE A 111 1.53 -17.36 -12.79
CA PHE A 111 1.59 -16.11 -13.56
C PHE A 111 0.27 -15.76 -14.22
N LYS A 112 -0.52 -16.75 -14.66
CA LYS A 112 -1.80 -16.48 -15.33
C LYS A 112 -2.79 -15.84 -14.35
N LYS A 113 -2.88 -16.38 -13.13
CA LYS A 113 -3.75 -15.82 -12.08
C LYS A 113 -3.25 -14.45 -11.62
N SER A 114 -1.95 -14.31 -11.37
CA SER A 114 -1.37 -13.04 -10.90
C SER A 114 -1.54 -11.93 -11.93
N SER A 115 -1.26 -12.20 -13.21
CA SER A 115 -1.45 -11.22 -14.28
C SER A 115 -2.92 -10.83 -14.46
N ALA A 116 -3.88 -11.72 -14.21
CA ALA A 116 -5.30 -11.36 -14.26
C ALA A 116 -5.67 -10.33 -13.18
N VAL A 117 -5.15 -10.46 -11.96
CA VAL A 117 -5.36 -9.49 -10.87
C VAL A 117 -4.70 -8.15 -11.20
N VAL A 118 -3.47 -8.17 -11.69
CA VAL A 118 -2.74 -6.96 -12.10
C VAL A 118 -3.46 -6.24 -13.24
N ASN A 119 -3.93 -6.97 -14.25
CA ASN A 119 -4.70 -6.39 -15.36
C ASN A 119 -6.02 -5.76 -14.89
N LYS A 120 -6.73 -6.40 -13.94
CA LYS A 120 -7.92 -5.79 -13.32
C LYS A 120 -7.58 -4.47 -12.63
N ALA A 121 -6.42 -4.37 -11.96
CA ALA A 121 -5.98 -3.12 -11.35
C ALA A 121 -5.64 -2.06 -12.41
N ILE A 122 -4.97 -2.46 -13.49
CA ILE A 122 -4.63 -1.59 -14.63
C ILE A 122 -5.89 -1.06 -15.32
N GLU A 123 -6.92 -1.88 -15.50
CA GLU A 123 -8.20 -1.44 -16.09
C GLU A 123 -8.89 -0.36 -15.25
N LYS A 124 -8.75 -0.41 -13.92
CA LYS A 124 -9.37 0.54 -12.99
C LYS A 124 -8.51 1.79 -12.77
N LEU A 125 -7.20 1.64 -12.71
CA LEU A 125 -6.27 2.68 -12.31
C LEU A 125 -5.41 3.22 -13.46
N GLY A 126 -5.27 2.51 -14.58
CA GLY A 126 -4.27 2.83 -15.59
C GLY A 126 -2.92 2.22 -15.27
N ALA A 127 -2.15 1.89 -16.30
CA ALA A 127 -0.92 1.12 -16.20
C ALA A 127 0.20 1.86 -15.44
N ASP A 128 0.21 3.19 -15.49
CA ASP A 128 1.17 4.06 -14.81
C ASP A 128 0.99 4.09 -13.29
N ARG A 129 -0.17 3.68 -12.78
CA ARG A 129 -0.52 3.69 -11.35
C ARG A 129 -0.52 2.31 -10.72
N VAL A 130 -0.01 1.29 -11.40
CA VAL A 130 0.03 -0.09 -10.90
C VAL A 130 1.47 -0.59 -10.89
N VAL A 131 1.92 -1.07 -9.74
CA VAL A 131 3.25 -1.69 -9.55
C VAL A 131 3.06 -3.13 -9.12
N VAL A 132 3.74 -4.08 -9.75
CA VAL A 132 3.74 -5.48 -9.31
C VAL A 132 4.74 -5.64 -8.17
N ALA A 133 4.32 -6.29 -7.08
CA ALA A 133 5.15 -6.50 -5.90
C ALA A 133 5.01 -7.91 -5.31
N THR A 134 5.90 -8.25 -4.39
CA THR A 134 5.75 -9.39 -3.49
C THR A 134 4.67 -9.11 -2.45
N SER A 135 4.01 -10.12 -1.89
CA SER A 135 2.96 -9.94 -0.87
C SER A 135 3.48 -9.32 0.44
N SER A 136 4.76 -9.52 0.72
CA SER A 136 5.48 -9.02 1.88
C SER A 136 6.98 -8.99 1.57
N SER A 137 7.82 -8.76 2.58
CA SER A 137 9.23 -9.22 2.51
C SER A 137 9.30 -10.69 2.10
N LEU A 138 10.38 -11.03 1.40
CA LEU A 138 10.82 -12.40 1.10
C LEU A 138 11.43 -13.09 2.34
#